data_AF-A0A7J5J956-F1
#
_entry.id   AF-A0A7J5J956-F1
#
_cell.length_a   1.000
_cell.length_b   1.000
_cell.length_c   1.000
_cell.angle_alpha   90.00
_cell.angle_beta   90.00
_cell.angle_gamma   90.00
#
_symmetry.space_group_name_H-M   'P 1'
#
loop_
_entity.id
_entity.type
_entity.pdbx_description
1 polymer ?
#
loop_
_entity_poly.entity_id
_entity_poly.type
_entity_poly.pdbx_seq_one_letter_code
_entity_poly.pdbx_strand_id
1 'polypeptide(L)'
;VNQMAEKLKNIPDIREDSLIISADKDSMANYMEEAYERNSRTLFNECVANLSRDAAFMLVADMNKISRNPERFEPYLPAFLLENAPLFHSFILSTQLSVVNDRLSHIMVLTYKD
;
A
#
# COMPACT_ATOMS: atom_id res chain seq x y z
N VAL A 1 -2.71 -5.74 19.95
CA VAL A 1 -3.63 -4.91 19.14
C VAL A 1 -3.49 -3.41 19.46
N ASN A 2 -3.61 -2.98 20.73
CA ASN A 2 -3.55 -1.55 21.10
C ASN A 2 -2.30 -0.77 20.63
N GLN A 3 -1.09 -1.31 20.80
CA GLN A 3 0.13 -0.61 20.35
C GLN A 3 0.19 -0.41 18.82
N MET A 4 -0.40 -1.31 18.06
CA MET A 4 -0.41 -1.22 16.60
C MET A 4 -1.45 -0.21 16.11
N ALA A 5 -2.63 -0.18 16.74
CA ALA A 5 -3.62 0.85 16.47
C ALA A 5 -3.05 2.26 16.72
N GLU A 6 -2.27 2.45 17.79
CA GLU A 6 -1.57 3.72 18.04
C GLU A 6 -0.50 4.03 16.98
N LYS A 7 0.23 3.02 16.49
CA LYS A 7 1.19 3.22 15.38
C LYS A 7 0.49 3.62 14.09
N LEU A 8 -0.66 3.02 13.78
CA LEU A 8 -1.45 3.35 12.59
C LEU A 8 -1.94 4.79 12.58
N LYS A 9 -2.32 5.34 13.74
CA LYS A 9 -2.71 6.77 13.86
C LYS A 9 -1.63 7.76 13.45
N ASN A 10 -0.36 7.36 13.50
CA ASN A 10 0.77 8.23 13.15
C ASN A 10 1.24 8.03 11.70
N ILE A 11 0.58 7.15 10.93
CA ILE A 11 0.88 6.95 9.53
C ILE A 11 0.39 8.19 8.76
N PRO A 12 1.24 8.83 7.95
CA PRO A 12 0.82 9.96 7.15
C PRO A 12 -0.13 9.51 6.04
N ASP A 13 -1.08 10.37 5.69
CA ASP A 13 -1.90 10.22 4.49
C ASP A 13 -1.16 10.83 3.30
N ILE A 14 -0.61 9.98 2.44
CA ILE A 14 0.23 10.36 1.30
C ILE A 14 -0.43 9.88 0.03
N ARG A 15 -0.62 10.81 -0.91
CA ARG A 15 -1.01 10.52 -2.29
C ARG A 15 -0.12 11.28 -3.25
N GLU A 16 0.64 10.54 -4.04
CA GLU A 16 1.50 11.05 -5.10
C GLU A 16 1.28 10.23 -6.38
N ASP A 17 1.92 10.62 -7.47
CA ASP A 17 1.94 9.80 -8.68
C ASP A 17 2.47 8.39 -8.39
N SER A 18 1.66 7.37 -8.66
CA SER A 18 1.95 5.95 -8.42
C SER A 18 2.41 5.62 -6.98
N LEU A 19 1.91 6.34 -5.97
CA LEU A 19 2.13 6.06 -4.55
C LEU A 19 0.93 6.49 -3.71
N ILE A 20 0.42 5.58 -2.89
CA ILE A 20 -0.54 5.84 -1.83
C ILE A 20 0.00 5.19 -0.54
N ILE A 21 -0.04 5.93 0.57
CA ILE A 21 0.15 5.41 1.93
C ILE A 21 -0.95 6.03 2.78
N SER A 22 -1.76 5.21 3.44
CA SER A 22 -2.78 5.74 4.35
C SER A 22 -3.19 4.71 5.39
N ALA A 23 -3.54 5.21 6.57
CA ALA A 23 -4.28 4.46 7.59
C ALA A 23 -5.57 5.18 8.00
N ASP A 24 -5.91 6.28 7.31
CA ASP A 24 -7.16 7.00 7.54
C ASP A 24 -8.29 6.34 6.74
N LYS A 25 -9.37 5.98 7.44
CA LYS A 25 -10.44 5.17 6.85
C LYS A 25 -11.18 5.90 5.73
N ASP A 26 -11.39 7.20 5.88
CA ASP A 26 -12.15 8.00 4.91
C ASP A 26 -11.30 8.26 3.67
N SER A 27 -10.02 8.62 3.84
CA SER A 27 -9.06 8.74 2.74
C SER A 27 -8.91 7.43 1.97
N MET A 28 -8.72 6.29 2.66
CA MET A 28 -8.60 4.98 2.02
C MET A 28 -9.84 4.64 1.17
N ALA A 29 -11.04 4.87 1.72
CA ALA A 29 -12.29 4.63 0.99
C ALA A 29 -12.40 5.51 -0.28
N ASN A 30 -12.09 6.80 -0.15
CA ASN A 30 -12.10 7.74 -1.28
C ASN A 30 -11.09 7.32 -2.37
N TYR A 31 -9.88 6.89 -1.98
CA TYR A 31 -8.88 6.44 -2.96
C TYR A 31 -9.31 5.19 -3.71
N MET A 32 -9.93 4.22 -3.03
CA MET A 32 -10.46 3.01 -3.66
C MET A 32 -11.61 3.32 -4.61
N GLU A 33 -12.53 4.22 -4.21
CA GLU A 33 -13.66 4.65 -5.04
C GLU A 33 -13.18 5.41 -6.28
N GLU A 34 -12.29 6.40 -6.13
CA GLU A 34 -11.73 7.13 -7.26
C GLU A 34 -10.96 6.21 -8.23
N ALA A 35 -10.23 5.21 -7.71
CA ALA A 35 -9.53 4.24 -8.55
C ALA A 35 -10.50 3.38 -9.37
N TYR A 36 -11.64 3.00 -8.75
CA TYR A 36 -12.71 2.26 -9.39
C TYR A 36 -13.44 3.09 -10.46
N GLU A 37 -13.84 4.33 -10.15
CA GLU A 37 -14.54 5.24 -11.08
C GLU A 37 -13.71 5.61 -12.31
N ARG A 38 -12.39 5.67 -12.16
CA ARG A 38 -11.45 5.90 -13.28
C ARG A 38 -11.33 4.69 -14.21
N ASN A 39 -12.23 3.71 -14.12
CA ASN A 39 -12.32 2.50 -14.93
C ASN A 39 -10.99 1.73 -15.01
N SER A 40 -10.19 1.68 -13.93
CA SER A 40 -8.98 0.85 -13.90
C SER A 40 -8.01 1.09 -15.08
N ARG A 41 -7.96 2.31 -15.63
CA ARG A 41 -7.15 2.60 -16.84
C ARG A 41 -5.64 2.35 -16.69
N THR A 42 -5.16 2.13 -15.46
CA THR A 42 -3.78 1.80 -15.15
C THR A 42 -3.73 0.63 -14.18
N LEU A 43 -2.71 -0.21 -14.30
CA LEU A 43 -2.45 -1.31 -13.36
C LEU A 43 -2.35 -0.83 -11.90
N PHE A 44 -1.85 0.39 -11.69
CA PHE A 44 -1.82 1.00 -10.37
C PHE A 44 -3.24 1.20 -9.80
N ASN A 45 -4.17 1.77 -10.58
CA ASN A 45 -5.55 1.96 -10.12
C ASN A 45 -6.26 0.62 -9.90
N GLU A 46 -5.99 -0.38 -10.75
CA GLU A 46 -6.48 -1.76 -10.51
C GLU A 46 -6.01 -2.30 -9.16
N CYS A 47 -4.73 -2.12 -8.84
CA CYS A 47 -4.16 -2.54 -7.56
C CYS A 47 -4.82 -1.83 -6.38
N VAL A 48 -5.07 -0.52 -6.49
CA VAL A 48 -5.77 0.27 -5.45
C VAL A 48 -7.22 -0.21 -5.28
N ALA A 49 -7.96 -0.37 -6.38
CA ALA A 49 -9.37 -0.75 -6.35
C ALA A 49 -9.61 -2.18 -5.83
N ASN A 50 -8.61 -3.07 -5.94
CA ASN A 50 -8.68 -4.46 -5.49
C ASN A 50 -8.31 -4.68 -4.01
N LEU A 51 -7.98 -3.61 -3.28
CA LEU A 51 -7.73 -3.72 -1.85
C LEU A 51 -9.01 -3.98 -1.06
N SER A 52 -8.85 -4.54 0.14
CA SER A 52 -9.98 -4.78 1.04
C SER A 52 -10.51 -3.45 1.58
N ARG A 53 -11.83 -3.29 1.54
CA ARG A 53 -12.52 -2.16 2.19
C ARG A 53 -12.39 -2.17 3.71
N ASP A 54 -12.08 -3.32 4.29
CA ASP A 54 -11.87 -3.49 5.73
C ASP A 54 -10.40 -3.31 6.14
N ALA A 55 -9.54 -2.88 5.22
CA ALA A 55 -8.15 -2.57 5.53
C ALA A 55 -8.05 -1.39 6.54
N ALA A 56 -7.19 -1.55 7.53
CA ALA A 56 -6.80 -0.52 8.48
C ALA A 56 -5.54 0.25 8.04
N PHE A 57 -4.89 -0.20 6.98
CA PHE A 57 -3.75 0.44 6.34
C PHE A 57 -3.66 -0.02 4.89
N MET A 58 -3.29 0.90 4.01
CA MET A 58 -2.90 0.61 2.63
C MET A 58 -1.56 1.27 2.31
N LEU A 59 -0.71 0.54 1.59
CA LEU A 59 0.34 1.15 0.77
C LEU A 59 0.28 0.52 -0.61
N VAL A 60 0.15 1.35 -1.64
CA VAL A 60 0.26 0.92 -3.04
C VAL A 60 1.32 1.78 -3.69
N ALA A 61 2.34 1.16 -4.27
CA ALA A 61 3.49 1.88 -4.79
C ALA A 61 4.05 1.20 -6.03
N ASP A 62 4.48 2.00 -6.99
CA ASP A 62 5.38 1.54 -8.03
C ASP A 62 6.75 1.20 -7.41
N MET A 63 7.22 -0.04 -7.57
CA MET A 63 8.51 -0.47 -7.02
C MET A 63 9.73 0.23 -7.63
N ASN A 64 9.65 0.78 -8.85
CA ASN A 64 10.67 1.67 -9.40
C ASN A 64 10.74 3.01 -8.65
N LYS A 65 9.65 3.45 -8.01
CA LYS A 65 9.70 4.60 -7.09
C LYS A 65 10.36 4.21 -5.77
N ILE A 66 10.02 3.03 -5.23
CA ILE A 66 10.65 2.49 -4.00
C ILE A 66 12.16 2.30 -4.20
N SER A 67 12.58 1.72 -5.32
CA SER A 67 13.99 1.43 -5.60
C SER A 67 14.87 2.69 -5.70
N ARG A 68 14.28 3.87 -5.95
CA ARG A 68 15.00 5.14 -6.01
C ARG A 68 15.20 5.81 -4.65
N ASN A 69 14.43 5.41 -3.63
CA ASN A 69 14.51 5.95 -2.28
C ASN A 69 13.98 4.93 -1.25
N PRO A 70 14.68 3.79 -1.06
CA PRO A 70 14.21 2.71 -0.20
C PRO A 70 14.12 3.12 1.28
N GLU A 71 15.01 4.00 1.74
CA GLU A 71 15.05 4.53 3.12
C GLU A 71 13.71 5.13 3.55
N ARG A 72 13.00 5.81 2.62
CA ARG A 72 11.67 6.40 2.87
C ARG A 72 10.62 5.34 3.25
N PHE A 73 10.82 4.09 2.82
CA PHE A 73 9.84 3.01 2.95
C PHE A 73 10.19 1.99 4.04
N GLU A 74 11.33 2.15 4.72
CA GLU A 74 11.74 1.34 5.88
C GLU A 74 10.66 1.15 6.95
N PRO A 75 9.85 2.17 7.31
CA PRO A 75 8.83 1.99 8.34
C PRO A 75 7.67 1.07 7.91
N TYR A 76 7.49 0.83 6.61
CA TYR A 76 6.28 0.19 6.07
C TYR A 76 6.56 -1.20 5.47
N LEU A 77 7.79 -1.46 5.03
CA LEU A 77 8.12 -2.65 4.23
C LEU A 77 9.17 -3.53 4.92
N PRO A 78 9.11 -4.86 4.73
CA PRO A 78 10.16 -5.76 5.15
C PRO A 78 11.51 -5.39 4.51
N ALA A 79 12.58 -5.47 5.28
CA ALA A 79 13.95 -5.16 4.84
C ALA A 79 14.33 -5.88 3.54
N PHE A 80 13.90 -7.15 3.38
CA PHE A 80 14.15 -7.93 2.16
C PHE A 80 13.72 -7.22 0.87
N LEU A 81 12.56 -6.55 0.85
CA LEU A 81 12.10 -5.83 -0.35
C LEU A 81 12.90 -4.57 -0.61
N LEU A 82 13.39 -3.92 0.44
CA LEU A 82 14.14 -2.67 0.36
C LEU A 82 15.58 -2.94 -0.09
N GLU A 83 16.24 -3.91 0.54
CA GLU A 83 17.59 -4.37 0.20
C GLU A 83 17.67 -4.92 -1.24
N ASN A 84 16.56 -5.47 -1.74
CA ASN A 84 16.46 -6.05 -3.07
C ASN A 84 15.53 -5.26 -4.00
N ALA A 85 15.25 -3.99 -3.72
CA ALA A 85 14.28 -3.18 -4.46
C ALA A 85 14.50 -3.19 -5.99
N PRO A 86 15.73 -3.19 -6.53
CA PRO A 86 15.95 -3.32 -7.97
C PRO A 86 15.38 -4.60 -8.59
N LEU A 87 15.31 -5.73 -7.87
CA LEU A 87 14.71 -6.97 -8.41
C LEU A 87 13.21 -6.84 -8.66
N PHE A 88 12.57 -5.87 -8.00
CA PHE A 88 11.13 -5.70 -8.02
C PHE A 88 10.68 -4.50 -8.85
N HIS A 89 11.58 -3.78 -9.57
CA HIS A 89 11.23 -2.53 -10.27
C HIS A 89 10.07 -2.65 -11.26
N SER A 90 9.85 -3.85 -11.83
CA SER A 90 8.77 -4.17 -12.77
C SER A 90 7.45 -4.53 -12.10
N PHE A 91 7.29 -4.26 -10.80
CA PHE A 91 6.08 -4.57 -10.05
C PHE A 91 5.40 -3.33 -9.48
N ILE A 92 4.08 -3.42 -9.32
CA ILE A 92 3.30 -2.59 -8.39
C ILE A 92 3.19 -3.39 -7.08
N LEU A 93 3.65 -2.81 -5.99
CA LEU A 93 3.49 -3.38 -4.66
C LEU A 93 2.18 -2.87 -4.05
N SER A 94 1.33 -3.79 -3.62
CA SER A 94 0.13 -3.50 -2.82
C SER A 94 0.25 -4.21 -1.49
N THR A 95 0.19 -3.46 -0.40
CA THR A 95 0.21 -4.01 0.96
C THR A 95 -0.98 -3.47 1.74
N GLN A 96 -1.62 -4.35 2.51
CA GLN A 96 -2.72 -4.00 3.38
C GLN A 96 -2.62 -4.71 4.71
N LEU A 97 -3.04 -4.01 5.75
CA LEU A 97 -3.16 -4.54 7.09
C LEU A 97 -4.63 -4.55 7.49
N SER A 98 -5.12 -5.65 8.06
CA SER A 98 -6.48 -5.77 8.58
C SER A 98 -6.47 -6.42 9.95
N VAL A 99 -7.44 -6.09 10.81
CA VAL A 99 -7.64 -6.76 12.09
C VAL A 99 -8.94 -7.55 12.00
N VAL A 100 -8.83 -8.88 12.03
CA VAL A 100 -9.97 -9.80 11.92
C VAL A 100 -9.97 -10.71 13.13
N ASN A 101 -11.03 -10.71 13.93
CA ASN A 101 -11.17 -11.53 15.15
C ASN A 101 -9.94 -11.42 16.09
N ASP A 102 -9.53 -10.18 16.39
CA ASP A 102 -8.33 -9.85 17.19
C ASP A 102 -6.99 -10.36 16.61
N ARG A 103 -6.98 -10.89 15.39
CA ARG A 103 -5.78 -11.31 14.68
C ARG A 103 -5.39 -10.29 13.62
N LEU A 104 -4.10 -10.06 13.54
CA LEU A 104 -3.51 -9.25 12.49
C LEU A 104 -3.39 -10.07 11.21
N SER A 105 -3.95 -9.55 10.12
CA SER A 105 -3.71 -10.06 8.77
C SER A 105 -2.93 -9.02 7.98
N HIS A 106 -1.77 -9.42 7.45
CA HIS A 106 -0.95 -8.61 6.57
C HIS A 106 -0.90 -9.31 5.22
N ILE A 107 -1.39 -8.65 4.18
CA ILE A 107 -1.35 -9.15 2.81
C ILE A 107 -0.45 -8.24 2.00
N MET A 108 0.44 -8.84 1.23
CA MET A 108 1.32 -8.17 0.30
C MET A 108 1.24 -8.85 -1.05
N VAL A 109 1.02 -8.06 -2.09
CA VAL A 109 0.88 -8.51 -3.48
C VAL A 109 1.86 -7.71 -4.34
N LEU A 110 2.65 -8.43 -5.13
CA LEU A 110 3.49 -7.87 -6.18
C LEU A 110 2.83 -8.17 -7.53
N THR A 111 2.27 -7.15 -8.16
CA THR A 111 1.62 -7.27 -9.47
C THR A 111 2.59 -6.87 -10.56
N TYR A 112 2.94 -7.80 -11.45
CA TYR A 112 3.89 -7.56 -12.53
C TYR A 112 3.31 -6.63 -13.60
N LYS A 113 4.12 -5.71 -14.14
CA LYS A 113 3.68 -4.65 -15.07
C LYS A 113 3.67 -5.04 -16.55
N ASP A 114 4.11 -6.26 -16.89
CA ASP A 114 4.51 -6.77 -18.23
C ASP A 114 6.02 -6.74 -18.51
#